data_AF-A0A7R9UEL3-F1
#
_entry.id   AF-A0A7R9UEL3-F1
#
_cell.length_a   1.000
_cell.length_b   1.000
_cell.length_c   1.000
_cell.angle_alpha   90.00
_cell.angle_beta   90.00
_cell.angle_gamma   90.00
#
_symmetry.space_group_name_H-M   'P 1'
#
loop_
_entity.id
_entity.type
_entity.pdbx_description
1 polymer ?
#
loop_
_entity_poly.entity_id
_entity_poly.type
_entity_poly.pdbx_seq_one_letter_code
_entity_poly.pdbx_strand_id
1 'polypeptide(L)'
;ALSRKGWVNTLFGLMQDYIGGSAVMWIQQHVVLHHLFTNDVHMDPDADGFPAIRFHSGPTQPGVDVNAGKKAMSATWLPWHLFQHVYIFALEVGYGLVPIVGSVVELLVWRHRGDAKFRLSPMLLSWGLLSLALHACFFARFIYLPLLWNEDGALVTLGKILLTAAVGGGYLAFFFALSHNFEGAGNFEGAKADGSVEYPKDEQ
;
A
#
# COMPACT_ATOMS: atom_id res chain seq x y z
N ALA A 1 -16.94 -0.17 8.74
CA ALA A 1 -17.75 -0.83 7.70
C ALA A 1 -18.79 0.15 7.16
N LEU A 2 -19.11 0.09 5.86
CA LEU A 2 -20.01 1.04 5.18
C LEU A 2 -21.50 0.77 5.46
N SER A 3 -21.86 -0.47 5.75
CA SER A 3 -23.23 -0.89 6.06
C SER A 3 -23.26 -1.91 7.19
N ARG A 4 -24.38 -1.97 7.91
CA ARG A 4 -24.66 -3.04 8.89
C ARG A 4 -24.89 -4.40 8.22
N LYS A 5 -25.22 -4.41 6.92
CA LYS A 5 -25.46 -5.63 6.15
C LYS A 5 -24.13 -6.13 5.58
N GLY A 6 -23.69 -7.32 6.01
CA GLY A 6 -22.40 -7.91 5.62
C GLY A 6 -22.21 -7.99 4.10
N TRP A 7 -23.22 -8.47 3.37
CA TRP A 7 -23.15 -8.61 1.91
C TRP A 7 -22.95 -7.28 1.17
N VAL A 8 -23.41 -6.15 1.73
CA VAL A 8 -23.18 -4.83 1.13
C VAL A 8 -21.71 -4.48 1.22
N ASN A 9 -21.08 -4.69 2.38
CA ASN A 9 -19.64 -4.46 2.54
C ASN A 9 -18.82 -5.39 1.62
N THR A 10 -19.24 -6.65 1.49
CA THR A 10 -18.65 -7.60 0.55
C THR A 10 -18.74 -7.10 -0.88
N LEU A 11 -19.91 -6.61 -1.32
CA LEU A 11 -20.08 -6.08 -2.67
C LEU A 11 -19.14 -4.89 -2.91
N PHE A 12 -19.05 -3.94 -1.99
CA PHE A 12 -18.13 -2.80 -2.13
C PHE A 12 -16.65 -3.23 -2.13
N GLY A 13 -16.29 -4.26 -1.36
CA GLY A 13 -14.97 -4.88 -1.46
C GLY A 13 -14.70 -5.42 -2.87
N LEU A 14 -15.63 -6.21 -3.43
CA LEU A 14 -15.49 -6.74 -4.78
C LEU A 14 -15.48 -5.64 -5.87
N MET A 15 -16.17 -4.51 -5.64
CA MET A 15 -16.08 -3.35 -6.53
C MET A 15 -14.68 -2.73 -6.53
N GLN A 16 -13.97 -2.76 -5.39
CA GLN A 16 -12.56 -2.35 -5.33
C GLN A 16 -11.69 -3.24 -6.21
N ASP A 17 -11.89 -4.57 -6.17
CA ASP A 17 -11.20 -5.50 -7.08
C ASP A 17 -11.51 -5.22 -8.56
N TYR A 18 -12.78 -4.90 -8.87
CA TYR A 18 -13.22 -4.61 -10.24
C TYR A 18 -12.66 -3.31 -10.85
N ILE A 19 -12.23 -2.36 -10.03
CA ILE A 19 -11.62 -1.09 -10.46
C ILE A 19 -10.09 -1.08 -10.34
N GLY A 20 -9.48 -2.24 -10.11
CA GLY A 20 -8.02 -2.41 -10.11
C GLY A 20 -7.34 -2.24 -8.74
N GLY A 21 -8.11 -2.14 -7.65
CA GLY A 21 -7.58 -2.35 -6.30
C GLY A 21 -7.68 -3.83 -5.90
N SER A 22 -7.46 -4.16 -4.63
CA SER A 22 -7.74 -5.50 -4.11
C SER A 22 -8.33 -5.44 -2.71
N ALA A 23 -9.52 -6.02 -2.49
CA ALA A 23 -10.10 -6.10 -1.16
C ALA A 23 -9.28 -7.02 -0.24
N VAL A 24 -8.75 -8.12 -0.79
CA VAL A 24 -7.90 -9.06 -0.05
C VAL A 24 -6.61 -8.39 0.39
N MET A 25 -5.92 -7.71 -0.53
CA MET A 25 -4.67 -7.02 -0.18
C MET A 25 -4.94 -5.82 0.72
N TRP A 26 -6.06 -5.11 0.58
CA TRP A 26 -6.42 -4.05 1.50
C TRP A 26 -6.62 -4.57 2.93
N ILE A 27 -7.32 -5.71 3.11
CA ILE A 27 -7.46 -6.33 4.43
C ILE A 27 -6.08 -6.75 4.95
N GLN A 28 -5.24 -7.37 4.13
CA GLN A 28 -3.90 -7.79 4.55
C GLN A 28 -3.04 -6.59 4.96
N GLN A 29 -2.89 -5.59 4.09
CA GLN A 29 -1.99 -4.46 4.30
C GLN A 29 -2.55 -3.51 5.36
N HIS A 30 -3.77 -3.00 5.15
CA HIS A 30 -4.30 -1.94 5.97
C HIS A 30 -4.87 -2.47 7.30
N VAL A 31 -5.61 -3.58 7.29
CA VAL A 31 -6.24 -4.08 8.52
C VAL A 31 -5.29 -4.95 9.34
N VAL A 32 -4.65 -5.95 8.71
CA VAL A 32 -3.84 -6.94 9.45
C VAL A 32 -2.46 -6.41 9.81
N LEU A 33 -1.79 -5.68 8.93
CA LEU A 33 -0.43 -5.17 9.20
C LEU A 33 -0.49 -3.78 9.84
N HIS A 34 -1.13 -2.83 9.16
CA HIS A 34 -1.13 -1.44 9.61
C HIS A 34 -2.00 -1.21 10.86
N HIS A 35 -3.28 -1.59 10.90
CA HIS A 35 -4.12 -1.32 12.08
C HIS A 35 -3.75 -2.14 13.34
N LEU A 36 -3.07 -3.28 13.20
CA LEU A 36 -2.56 -4.01 14.38
C LEU A 36 -1.25 -3.43 14.89
N PHE A 37 -0.40 -2.90 14.01
CA PHE A 37 0.96 -2.49 14.33
C PHE A 37 1.25 -1.06 13.87
N THR A 38 0.27 -0.15 13.96
CA THR A 38 0.34 1.18 13.35
C THR A 38 1.62 1.91 13.71
N ASN A 39 2.39 2.30 12.69
CA ASN A 39 3.68 2.98 12.81
C ASN A 39 4.79 2.19 13.54
N ASP A 40 4.64 0.87 13.72
CA ASP A 40 5.74 0.01 14.19
C ASP A 40 6.74 -0.21 13.06
N VAL A 41 7.99 0.17 13.27
CA VAL A 41 9.02 0.19 12.22
C VAL A 41 9.45 -1.20 11.72
N HIS A 42 9.01 -2.29 12.35
CA HIS A 42 9.33 -3.66 11.92
C HIS A 42 8.13 -4.39 11.35
N MET A 43 6.95 -4.11 11.90
CA MET A 43 5.72 -4.85 11.63
C MET A 43 4.74 -4.10 10.72
N ASP A 44 4.91 -2.79 10.55
CA ASP A 44 4.11 -1.97 9.64
C ASP A 44 4.90 -1.57 8.38
N PRO A 45 4.64 -2.20 7.23
CA PRO A 45 5.26 -1.82 5.95
C PRO A 45 4.96 -0.39 5.51
N ASP A 46 3.88 0.20 6.00
CA ASP A 46 3.47 1.56 5.66
C ASP A 46 4.36 2.59 6.35
N ALA A 47 4.84 2.28 7.57
CA ALA A 47 5.85 3.04 8.31
C ALA A 47 7.23 2.99 7.63
N ASP A 48 7.59 1.81 7.10
CA ASP A 48 8.86 1.61 6.41
C ASP A 48 9.00 2.54 5.19
N GLY A 49 7.95 2.79 4.40
CA GLY A 49 8.08 3.55 3.15
C GLY A 49 8.83 2.80 2.02
N PHE A 50 9.51 3.53 1.13
CA PHE A 50 10.22 2.99 -0.05
C PHE A 50 11.58 3.70 -0.26
N PRO A 51 12.55 3.15 -1.02
CA PRO A 51 13.84 3.83 -1.24
C PRO A 51 13.73 5.26 -1.79
N ALA A 52 12.64 5.57 -2.51
CA ALA A 52 12.33 6.90 -3.01
C ALA A 52 11.70 7.84 -1.96
N ILE A 53 10.96 7.33 -0.98
CA ILE A 53 10.21 8.13 0.01
C ILE A 53 10.46 7.58 1.42
N ARG A 54 10.90 8.46 2.29
CA ARG A 54 11.12 8.19 3.71
C ARG A 54 10.02 8.83 4.55
N PHE A 55 9.31 8.02 5.32
CA PHE A 55 8.24 8.48 6.23
C PHE A 55 8.66 8.58 7.70
N HIS A 56 9.82 8.06 8.05
CA HIS A 56 10.31 8.12 9.42
C HIS A 56 11.80 8.51 9.46
N SER A 57 12.20 9.14 10.56
CA SER A 57 13.57 9.63 10.76
C SER A 57 14.59 8.51 11.01
N GLY A 58 14.19 7.24 10.87
CA GLY A 58 15.05 6.09 11.15
C GLY A 58 15.63 6.15 12.57
N PRO A 59 16.84 5.64 12.80
CA PRO A 59 17.46 5.50 14.14
C PRO A 59 17.81 6.79 14.89
N THR A 60 17.38 7.95 14.39
CA THR A 60 17.49 9.23 15.11
C THR A 60 16.27 9.51 15.99
N GLN A 61 15.24 8.67 15.94
CA GLN A 61 14.15 8.68 16.93
C GLN A 61 14.64 8.05 18.25
N PRO A 62 14.36 8.69 19.41
CA PRO A 62 14.61 8.07 20.70
C PRO A 62 13.91 6.71 20.78
N GLY A 63 14.65 5.65 21.12
CA GLY A 63 14.07 4.30 21.33
C GLY A 63 14.16 3.31 20.17
N VAL A 64 14.70 3.68 19.00
CA VAL A 64 14.86 2.77 17.84
C VAL A 64 16.28 2.19 17.80
N ASP A 65 16.46 0.88 18.01
CA ASP A 65 17.78 0.24 18.00
C ASP A 65 18.31 0.03 16.56
N VAL A 66 19.33 0.83 16.20
CA VAL A 66 20.13 0.74 14.96
C VAL A 66 20.63 -0.66 14.60
N ASN A 67 20.78 -1.56 15.57
CA ASN A 67 21.39 -2.86 15.41
C ASN A 67 20.40 -4.04 15.42
N ALA A 68 19.11 -3.81 15.67
CA ALA A 68 18.13 -4.87 15.91
C ALA A 68 17.72 -5.70 14.68
N GLY A 69 18.15 -5.34 13.47
CA GLY A 69 18.10 -6.22 12.31
C GLY A 69 17.47 -5.58 11.09
N LYS A 70 18.23 -5.65 9.99
CA LYS A 70 17.93 -5.09 8.66
C LYS A 70 17.54 -3.61 8.72
N LYS A 71 18.52 -2.74 8.43
CA LYS A 71 18.22 -1.39 7.91
C LYS A 71 17.18 -1.53 6.81
N ALA A 72 15.92 -1.20 7.09
CA ALA A 72 14.97 -0.95 6.03
C ALA A 72 15.64 0.09 5.13
N MET A 73 15.76 -0.19 3.83
CA MET A 73 16.49 0.69 2.91
C MET A 73 15.91 2.12 2.92
N SER A 74 14.64 2.24 3.30
CA SER A 74 13.89 3.45 3.53
C SER A 74 14.20 4.19 4.84
N ALA A 75 14.69 3.51 5.88
CA ALA A 75 15.20 4.12 7.11
C ALA A 75 16.58 4.76 6.92
N THR A 76 17.30 4.36 5.86
CA THR A 76 18.60 4.94 5.51
C THR A 76 18.38 6.28 4.80
N TRP A 77 19.02 7.34 5.32
CA TRP A 77 19.00 8.64 4.67
C TRP A 77 19.80 8.61 3.37
N LEU A 78 19.17 8.94 2.26
CA LEU A 78 19.78 8.98 0.93
C LEU A 78 19.82 10.43 0.41
N PRO A 79 20.82 10.82 -0.40
CA PRO A 79 21.01 12.22 -0.79
C PRO A 79 19.80 12.88 -1.45
N TRP A 80 19.00 12.12 -2.20
CA TRP A 80 17.78 12.65 -2.83
C TRP A 80 16.72 13.02 -1.80
N HIS A 81 16.65 12.37 -0.62
CA HIS A 81 15.64 12.69 0.40
C HIS A 81 15.67 14.16 0.85
N LEU A 82 16.80 14.86 0.68
CA LEU A 82 16.89 16.32 0.86
C LEU A 82 15.81 17.09 0.06
N PHE A 83 15.46 16.60 -1.12
CA PHE A 83 14.49 17.19 -2.04
C PHE A 83 13.14 16.47 -2.04
N GLN A 84 12.89 15.56 -1.08
CA GLN A 84 11.65 14.78 -1.02
C GLN A 84 10.40 15.64 -1.00
N HIS A 85 10.43 16.75 -0.26
CA HIS A 85 9.34 17.72 -0.20
C HIS A 85 8.95 18.31 -1.58
N VAL A 86 9.81 18.20 -2.59
CA VAL A 86 9.52 18.63 -3.97
C VAL A 86 9.03 17.47 -4.82
N TYR A 87 9.78 16.37 -4.86
CA TYR A 87 9.47 15.28 -5.80
C TYR A 87 8.35 14.34 -5.30
N ILE A 88 7.95 14.40 -4.03
CA ILE A 88 6.90 13.52 -3.48
C ILE A 88 5.60 13.64 -4.26
N PHE A 89 5.21 14.87 -4.66
CA PHE A 89 4.00 15.09 -5.46
C PHE A 89 4.05 14.36 -6.81
N ALA A 90 5.22 14.31 -7.46
CA ALA A 90 5.40 13.57 -8.70
C ALA A 90 5.30 12.05 -8.49
N LEU A 91 5.81 11.55 -7.35
CA LEU A 91 5.70 10.14 -6.99
C LEU A 91 4.26 9.74 -6.63
N GLU A 92 3.53 10.60 -5.91
CA GLU A 92 2.12 10.39 -5.56
C GLU A 92 1.24 10.27 -6.81
N VAL A 93 1.47 11.12 -7.81
CA VAL A 93 0.81 11.02 -9.12
C VAL A 93 1.09 9.68 -9.81
N GLY A 94 2.25 9.07 -9.60
CA GLY A 94 2.56 7.73 -10.12
C GLY A 94 2.02 6.57 -9.27
N TYR A 95 1.62 6.85 -8.02
CA TYR A 95 1.37 5.80 -7.02
C TYR A 95 0.28 4.83 -7.42
N GLY A 96 -0.75 5.26 -8.17
CA GLY A 96 -1.88 4.41 -8.56
C GLY A 96 -1.47 3.14 -9.32
N LEU A 97 -0.34 3.16 -10.02
CA LEU A 97 0.19 1.98 -10.71
C LEU A 97 0.70 0.89 -9.75
N VAL A 98 1.16 1.29 -8.55
CA VAL A 98 1.71 0.39 -7.54
C VAL A 98 0.67 -0.59 -7.04
N PRO A 99 -0.51 -0.20 -6.49
CA PRO A 99 -1.52 -1.17 -6.07
C PRO A 99 -2.16 -1.91 -7.25
N ILE A 100 -2.32 -1.26 -8.43
CA ILE A 100 -2.92 -1.91 -9.61
C ILE A 100 -2.13 -3.13 -10.07
N VAL A 101 -0.80 -3.01 -10.15
CA VAL A 101 0.07 -4.11 -10.60
C VAL A 101 0.54 -4.95 -9.41
N GLY A 102 0.95 -4.28 -8.33
CA GLY A 102 1.51 -4.90 -7.13
C GLY A 102 0.55 -5.87 -6.47
N SER A 103 -0.74 -5.52 -6.35
CA SER A 103 -1.72 -6.41 -5.71
C SER A 103 -1.84 -7.75 -6.44
N VAL A 104 -1.76 -7.75 -7.78
CA VAL A 104 -1.78 -9.00 -8.56
C VAL A 104 -0.55 -9.83 -8.31
N VAL A 105 0.64 -9.21 -8.32
CA VAL A 105 1.89 -9.91 -8.04
C VAL A 105 1.89 -10.50 -6.63
N GLU A 106 1.45 -9.73 -5.64
CA GLU A 106 1.40 -10.15 -4.23
C GLU A 106 0.37 -11.26 -3.99
N LEU A 107 -0.76 -11.24 -4.69
CA LEU A 107 -1.73 -12.35 -4.69
C LEU A 107 -1.15 -13.61 -5.35
N LEU A 108 -0.40 -13.48 -6.45
CA LEU A 108 0.22 -14.63 -7.12
C LEU A 108 1.35 -15.25 -6.27
N VAL A 109 2.15 -14.43 -5.59
CA VAL A 109 3.22 -14.86 -4.68
C VAL A 109 2.64 -15.28 -3.30
N TRP A 110 1.41 -14.89 -3.01
CA TRP A 110 0.70 -15.09 -1.74
C TRP A 110 1.40 -14.44 -0.53
N ARG A 111 2.06 -13.29 -0.78
CA ARG A 111 2.84 -12.52 0.22
C ARG A 111 2.86 -11.03 -0.13
N HIS A 112 2.71 -10.17 0.87
CA HIS A 112 2.91 -8.72 0.69
C HIS A 112 4.42 -8.37 0.66
N ARG A 113 4.83 -7.49 -0.25
CA ARG A 113 6.24 -7.14 -0.57
C ARG A 113 7.17 -8.34 -0.82
N GLY A 114 6.61 -9.51 -1.12
CA GLY A 114 7.36 -10.77 -1.26
C GLY A 114 7.98 -11.31 0.05
N ASP A 115 7.71 -10.68 1.20
CA ASP A 115 8.29 -11.08 2.48
C ASP A 115 7.52 -12.26 3.08
N ALA A 116 8.25 -13.27 3.56
CA ALA A 116 7.67 -14.43 4.22
C ALA A 116 6.93 -14.05 5.51
N LYS A 117 7.33 -12.95 6.19
CA LYS A 117 6.66 -12.46 7.40
C LYS A 117 5.22 -11.98 7.12
N PHE A 118 4.94 -11.53 5.90
CA PHE A 118 3.63 -11.00 5.50
C PHE A 118 2.86 -11.94 4.58
N ARG A 119 2.93 -13.24 4.87
CA ARG A 119 2.19 -14.27 4.13
C ARG A 119 0.69 -14.17 4.41
N LEU A 120 -0.11 -14.25 3.35
CA LEU A 120 -1.57 -14.23 3.46
C LEU A 120 -2.09 -15.54 4.09
N SER A 121 -3.16 -15.43 4.88
CA SER A 121 -3.84 -16.59 5.48
C SER A 121 -4.40 -17.53 4.40
N PRO A 122 -4.23 -18.86 4.53
CA PRO A 122 -4.84 -19.84 3.62
C PRO A 122 -6.36 -19.74 3.54
N MET A 123 -7.02 -19.21 4.59
CA MET A 123 -8.47 -19.01 4.61
C MET A 123 -8.96 -18.02 3.55
N LEU A 124 -8.06 -17.19 3.01
CA LEU A 124 -8.37 -16.20 1.98
C LEU A 124 -8.23 -16.75 0.56
N LEU A 125 -7.89 -18.03 0.36
CA LEU A 125 -7.57 -18.57 -0.97
C LEU A 125 -8.69 -18.36 -2.00
N SER A 126 -9.94 -18.68 -1.65
CA SER A 126 -11.09 -18.49 -2.54
C SER A 126 -11.31 -17.02 -2.90
N TRP A 127 -11.14 -16.12 -1.93
CA TRP A 127 -11.24 -14.67 -2.13
C TRP A 127 -10.09 -14.13 -2.98
N GLY A 128 -8.87 -14.65 -2.80
CA GLY A 128 -7.72 -14.29 -3.63
C GLY A 128 -7.89 -14.72 -5.08
N LEU A 129 -8.43 -15.93 -5.33
CA LEU A 129 -8.75 -16.38 -6.68
C LEU A 129 -9.83 -15.52 -7.34
N LEU A 130 -10.87 -15.14 -6.59
CA LEU A 130 -11.90 -14.21 -7.08
C LEU A 130 -11.31 -12.83 -7.37
N SER A 131 -10.44 -12.32 -6.49
CA SER A 131 -9.72 -11.05 -6.70
C SER A 131 -8.88 -11.10 -7.97
N LEU A 132 -8.13 -12.18 -8.22
CA LEU A 132 -7.35 -12.36 -9.45
C LEU A 132 -8.23 -12.38 -10.71
N ALA A 133 -9.38 -13.06 -10.65
CA ALA A 133 -10.33 -13.06 -11.76
C ALA A 133 -10.88 -11.64 -12.05
N LEU A 134 -11.20 -10.87 -11.00
CA LEU A 134 -11.66 -9.49 -11.14
C LEU A 134 -10.57 -8.54 -11.65
N HIS A 135 -9.31 -8.75 -11.27
CA HIS A 135 -8.18 -8.03 -11.87
C HIS A 135 -8.03 -8.35 -13.36
N ALA A 136 -8.18 -9.61 -13.76
CA ALA A 136 -8.16 -9.97 -15.19
C ALA A 136 -9.29 -9.24 -15.94
N CYS A 137 -10.50 -9.18 -15.36
CA CYS A 137 -11.60 -8.38 -15.89
C CYS A 137 -11.26 -6.89 -15.95
N PHE A 138 -10.62 -6.34 -14.91
CA PHE A 138 -10.17 -4.95 -14.88
C PHE A 138 -9.16 -4.66 -15.99
N PHE A 139 -8.10 -5.44 -16.14
CA PHE A 139 -7.10 -5.23 -17.19
C PHE A 139 -7.68 -5.36 -18.59
N ALA A 140 -8.56 -6.34 -18.81
CA ALA A 140 -9.30 -6.47 -20.06
C ALA A 140 -10.12 -5.20 -20.35
N ARG A 141 -10.96 -4.78 -19.39
CA ARG A 141 -11.89 -3.64 -19.53
C ARG A 141 -11.20 -2.28 -19.64
N PHE A 142 -10.19 -2.06 -18.81
CA PHE A 142 -9.64 -0.75 -18.54
C PHE A 142 -8.39 -0.46 -19.37
N ILE A 143 -7.66 -1.50 -19.78
CA ILE A 143 -6.44 -1.35 -20.59
C ILE A 143 -6.64 -1.94 -21.99
N TYR A 144 -6.95 -3.23 -22.09
CA TYR A 144 -6.90 -3.93 -23.38
C TYR A 144 -8.01 -3.49 -24.35
N LEU A 145 -9.27 -3.49 -23.93
CA LEU A 145 -10.40 -3.14 -24.79
C LEU A 145 -10.33 -1.69 -25.31
N PRO A 146 -10.01 -0.67 -24.49
CA PRO A 146 -9.81 0.69 -24.99
C PRO A 146 -8.68 0.77 -26.03
N LEU A 147 -7.58 0.04 -25.85
CA LEU A 147 -6.47 0.07 -26.81
C LEU A 147 -6.82 -0.59 -28.15
N LEU A 148 -7.75 -1.55 -28.16
CA LEU A 148 -8.21 -2.21 -29.38
C LEU A 148 -9.29 -1.44 -30.13
N TRP A 149 -10.22 -0.81 -29.41
CA TRP A 149 -11.44 -0.26 -30.00
C TRP A 149 -11.49 1.26 -30.03
N ASN A 150 -10.57 1.97 -29.38
CA ASN A 150 -10.57 3.42 -29.43
C ASN A 150 -9.90 3.94 -30.71
N GLU A 151 -10.60 4.84 -31.41
CA GLU A 151 -10.14 5.43 -32.67
C GLU A 151 -9.09 6.53 -32.48
N ASP A 152 -8.92 7.05 -31.26
CA ASP A 152 -7.97 8.12 -30.93
C ASP A 152 -6.48 7.73 -31.09
N GLY A 153 -6.21 6.44 -31.35
CA GLY A 153 -4.87 5.87 -31.40
C GLY A 153 -4.34 5.43 -30.02
N ALA A 154 -3.39 4.50 -30.05
CA ALA A 154 -2.88 3.83 -28.85
C ALA A 154 -2.23 4.80 -27.85
N LEU A 155 -1.43 5.76 -28.32
CA LEU A 155 -0.72 6.71 -27.43
C LEU A 155 -1.68 7.62 -26.68
N VAL A 156 -2.70 8.16 -27.34
CA VAL A 156 -3.71 9.02 -26.71
C VAL A 156 -4.52 8.23 -25.70
N THR A 157 -4.89 6.99 -26.05
CA THR A 157 -5.63 6.08 -25.15
C THR A 157 -4.82 5.72 -23.90
N LEU A 158 -3.53 5.38 -24.07
CA LEU A 158 -2.62 5.16 -22.94
C LEU A 158 -2.50 6.42 -22.07
N GLY A 159 -2.41 7.60 -22.68
CA GLY A 159 -2.39 8.87 -21.95
C GLY A 159 -3.63 9.07 -21.06
N LYS A 160 -4.83 8.74 -21.56
CA LYS A 160 -6.08 8.80 -20.78
C LYS A 160 -6.10 7.79 -19.62
N ILE A 161 -5.61 6.57 -19.85
CA ILE A 161 -5.49 5.53 -18.82
C ILE A 161 -4.54 5.98 -17.71
N LEU A 162 -3.35 6.45 -18.10
CA LEU A 162 -2.34 6.93 -17.16
C LEU A 162 -2.84 8.15 -16.37
N LEU A 163 -3.52 9.09 -17.02
CA LEU A 163 -4.12 10.24 -16.34
C LEU A 163 -5.17 9.81 -15.31
N THR A 164 -5.99 8.81 -15.63
CA THR A 164 -6.99 8.29 -14.69
C THR A 164 -6.33 7.62 -13.48
N ALA A 165 -5.33 6.77 -13.71
CA ALA A 165 -4.55 6.15 -12.64
C ALA A 165 -3.81 7.20 -11.80
N ALA A 166 -3.35 8.27 -12.44
CA ALA A 166 -2.63 9.35 -11.79
C ALA A 166 -3.50 10.17 -10.84
N VAL A 167 -4.71 10.54 -11.26
CA VAL A 167 -5.64 11.29 -10.40
C VAL A 167 -6.10 10.42 -9.22
N GLY A 168 -6.52 9.18 -9.47
CA GLY A 168 -6.97 8.28 -8.41
C GLY A 168 -5.86 7.88 -7.44
N GLY A 169 -4.68 7.54 -7.98
CA GLY A 169 -3.50 7.20 -7.21
C GLY A 169 -2.97 8.37 -6.40
N GLY A 170 -2.85 9.55 -7.01
CA GLY A 170 -2.40 10.77 -6.34
C GLY A 170 -3.32 11.18 -5.20
N TYR A 171 -4.65 11.10 -5.38
CA TYR A 171 -5.60 11.34 -4.29
C TYR A 171 -5.33 10.40 -3.11
N LEU A 172 -5.24 9.08 -3.36
CA LEU A 172 -5.02 8.11 -2.29
C LEU A 172 -3.67 8.31 -1.60
N ALA A 173 -2.60 8.49 -2.37
CA ALA A 173 -1.24 8.63 -1.86
C ALA A 173 -1.06 9.91 -1.02
N PHE A 174 -1.67 11.02 -1.45
CA PHE A 174 -1.61 12.29 -0.72
C PHE A 174 -2.22 12.17 0.69
N PHE A 175 -3.42 11.59 0.80
CA PHE A 175 -4.07 11.39 2.11
C PHE A 175 -3.33 10.37 2.97
N PHE A 176 -2.75 9.34 2.35
CA PHE A 176 -1.92 8.38 3.05
C PHE A 176 -0.64 9.04 3.61
N ALA A 177 0.07 9.85 2.82
CA ALA A 177 1.25 10.56 3.28
C ALA A 177 0.90 11.53 4.42
N LEU A 178 -0.21 12.27 4.28
CA LEU A 178 -0.69 13.19 5.31
C LEU A 178 -1.02 12.47 6.62
N SER A 179 -1.66 11.30 6.57
CA SER A 179 -2.06 10.56 7.78
C SER A 179 -0.88 9.98 8.57
N HIS A 180 0.30 9.89 7.98
CA HIS A 180 1.51 9.34 8.62
C HIS A 180 2.55 10.40 8.98
N ASN A 181 2.37 11.65 8.56
CA ASN A 181 3.40 12.70 8.67
C ASN A 181 2.83 14.03 9.23
N PHE A 182 1.72 13.98 9.96
CA PHE A 182 1.20 15.15 10.67
C PHE A 182 1.90 15.34 12.02
N GLU A 183 1.80 16.55 12.58
CA GLU A 183 2.36 16.86 13.89
C GLU A 183 1.71 16.00 14.98
N GLY A 184 2.51 15.19 15.68
CA GLY A 184 2.02 14.20 16.65
C GLY A 184 1.97 12.75 16.14
N ALA A 185 2.19 12.52 14.84
CA ALA A 185 2.41 11.17 14.32
C ALA A 185 3.82 10.66 14.70
N GLY A 186 3.89 9.67 15.58
CA GLY A 186 5.14 8.99 15.98
C GLY A 186 5.32 7.66 15.26
N ASN A 187 6.58 7.18 15.19
CA ASN A 187 6.90 5.80 14.81
C ASN A 187 7.57 5.12 16.01
N PHE A 188 7.32 3.83 16.19
CA PHE A 188 7.64 3.11 17.42
C PHE A 188 8.28 1.75 17.16
N GLU A 189 8.91 1.21 18.20
CA GLU A 189 9.27 -0.21 18.30
C GLU A 189 8.54 -0.81 19.50
N GLY A 190 7.85 -1.93 19.31
CA GLY A 190 7.21 -2.62 20.43
C GLY A 190 6.42 -3.86 20.05
N ALA A 191 6.20 -4.11 18.76
CA ALA A 191 5.57 -5.32 18.29
C ALA A 191 6.52 -6.53 18.40
N LYS A 192 6.05 -7.59 19.06
CA LYS A 192 6.76 -8.86 19.21
C LYS A 192 6.27 -9.87 18.19
N ALA A 193 7.09 -10.88 17.91
CA ALA A 193 6.80 -11.93 16.92
C ALA A 193 5.55 -12.77 17.25
N ASP A 194 5.08 -12.75 18.51
CA ASP A 194 3.85 -13.41 18.95
C ASP A 194 2.58 -12.56 18.76
N GLY A 195 2.72 -11.35 18.22
CA GLY A 195 1.64 -10.39 18.00
C GLY A 195 1.29 -9.53 19.22
N SER A 196 2.00 -9.69 20.34
CA SER A 196 1.87 -8.76 21.47
C SER A 196 2.57 -7.43 21.16
N VAL A 197 2.02 -6.33 21.68
CA VAL A 197 2.57 -4.98 21.50
C VAL A 197 2.84 -4.36 22.86
N GLU A 198 4.01 -3.76 23.00
CA GLU A 198 4.43 -3.04 24.20
C GLU A 198 5.06 -1.71 23.79
N TYR A 199 4.21 -0.73 23.51
CA TYR A 199 4.65 0.61 23.14
C TYR A 199 4.83 1.51 24.37
N PRO A 200 5.74 2.50 24.33
CA PRO A 200 5.91 3.49 25.39
C PRO A 200 4.59 4.22 25.68
N LYS A 201 4.22 4.36 26.96
CA LYS A 201 2.94 4.96 27.40
C LYS A 201 2.81 6.46 27.13
N ASP A 202 3.93 7.14 26.87
CA ASP A 202 3.98 8.60 26.76
C ASP A 202 3.86 9.09 25.30
N GLU A 203 3.68 8.17 24.34
CA GLU A 203 3.71 8.46 22.90
C GLU A 203 2.51 7.92 22.10
N GLN A 204 1.45 7.44 22.78
CA GLN A 204 0.13 7.10 22.18
C GLN A 204 -0.87 8.24 22.37
#